data_AF-A0A7X9FWH2-F1
#
_entry.id   AF-A0A7X9FWH2-F1
#
_cell.length_a   1.000
_cell.length_b   1.000
_cell.length_c   1.000
_cell.angle_alpha   90.00
_cell.angle_beta   90.00
_cell.angle_gamma   90.00
#
_symmetry.space_group_name_H-M   'P 1'
#
loop_
_entity.id
_entity.type
_entity.pdbx_description
1 polymer ?
#
loop_
_entity_poly.entity_id
_entity_poly.type
_entity_poly.pdbx_seq_one_letter_code
_entity_poly.pdbx_strand_id
1 'polypeptide(L)'
;EAQAEKLKHLIELKMKGYEAGWERLASALSNLSPLNILKKGYTICWKAGGLLPVVKATEVEPGDDLIVSFYRGEINCQVKGRDPRIKIESRFIKESK
;
A
#
# COMPACT_ATOMS: atom_id res chain seq x y z
N GLU A 1 19.54 38.15 -29.73
CA GLU A 1 18.28 37.97 -28.98
C GLU A 1 17.54 36.68 -29.32
N ALA A 2 17.16 36.40 -30.59
CA ALA A 2 16.39 35.20 -30.96
C ALA A 2 17.02 33.84 -30.57
N GLN A 3 18.36 33.71 -30.59
CA GLN A 3 19.05 32.48 -30.17
C GLN A 3 19.03 32.29 -28.65
N ALA A 4 19.11 33.37 -27.87
CA ALA A 4 19.05 33.33 -26.41
C ALA A 4 17.64 32.93 -25.93
N GLU A 5 16.59 33.44 -26.59
CA GLU A 5 15.20 33.09 -26.27
C GLU A 5 14.90 31.62 -26.59
N LYS A 6 15.44 31.11 -27.71
CA LYS A 6 15.36 29.67 -28.04
C LYS A 6 16.07 28.80 -27.01
N LEU A 7 17.27 29.20 -26.57
CA LEU A 7 18.03 28.45 -25.57
C LEU A 7 17.29 28.43 -24.23
N LYS A 8 16.76 29.56 -23.79
CA LYS A 8 15.95 29.68 -22.58
C LYS A 8 14.72 28.78 -22.64
N HIS A 9 13.99 28.81 -23.75
CA HIS A 9 12.83 27.95 -23.95
C HIS A 9 13.16 26.45 -23.90
N LEU A 10 14.29 26.04 -24.51
CA LEU A 10 14.74 24.65 -24.44
C LEU A 10 15.13 24.22 -23.02
N ILE A 11 15.76 25.11 -22.25
CA ILE A 11 16.08 24.87 -20.85
C ILE A 11 14.80 24.73 -20.02
N GLU A 12 13.83 25.62 -20.20
CA GLU A 12 12.52 25.55 -19.52
C GLU A 12 11.79 24.23 -19.82
N LEU A 13 11.79 23.79 -21.09
CA LEU A 13 11.20 22.51 -21.48
C LEU A 13 11.91 21.32 -20.83
N LYS A 14 13.25 21.35 -20.76
CA LYS A 14 14.03 20.30 -20.09
C LYS A 14 13.79 20.28 -18.59
N MET A 15 13.75 21.44 -17.94
CA MET A 15 13.47 21.54 -16.50
C MET A 15 12.08 21.01 -16.16
N LYS A 16 11.04 21.37 -16.93
CA LYS A 16 9.70 20.80 -16.77
C LYS A 16 9.68 19.28 -16.91
N GLY A 17 10.44 18.74 -17.85
CA GLY A 17 10.58 17.29 -18.02
C GLY A 17 11.20 16.60 -16.79
N TYR A 18 12.25 17.21 -16.22
CA TYR A 18 12.89 16.68 -15.00
C TYR A 18 11.99 16.80 -13.78
N GLU A 19 11.26 17.90 -13.62
CA GLU A 19 10.30 18.11 -12.53
C GLU A 19 9.18 17.06 -12.56
N ALA A 20 8.56 16.86 -13.73
CA ALA A 20 7.54 15.82 -13.90
C ALA A 20 8.09 14.41 -13.62
N GLY A 21 9.32 14.13 -14.03
CA GLY A 21 10.01 12.88 -13.72
C GLY A 21 10.25 12.69 -12.22
N TRP A 22 10.71 13.74 -11.55
CA TRP A 22 10.95 13.75 -10.11
C TRP A 22 9.65 13.55 -9.32
N GLU A 23 8.58 14.27 -9.65
CA GLU A 23 7.28 14.13 -8.99
C GLU A 23 6.74 12.69 -9.12
N ARG A 24 6.86 12.10 -10.32
CA ARG A 24 6.44 10.72 -10.56
C ARG A 24 7.19 9.74 -9.67
N LEU A 25 8.52 9.87 -9.58
CA LEU A 25 9.37 9.00 -8.77
C LEU A 25 9.13 9.22 -7.27
N ALA A 26 8.97 10.47 -6.83
CA ALA A 26 8.66 10.81 -5.44
C ALA A 26 7.30 10.23 -5.02
N SER A 27 6.28 10.32 -5.88
CA SER A 27 4.96 9.72 -5.64
C SER A 27 5.03 8.20 -5.60
N ALA A 28 5.75 7.57 -6.53
CA ALA A 28 5.97 6.12 -6.53
C ALA A 28 6.66 5.66 -5.23
N LEU A 29 7.70 6.37 -4.79
CA LEU A 29 8.40 6.09 -3.54
C LEU A 29 7.49 6.26 -2.32
N SER A 30 6.70 7.34 -2.28
CA SER A 30 5.72 7.57 -1.22
C SER A 30 4.70 6.44 -1.13
N ASN A 31 4.28 5.88 -2.26
CA ASN A 31 3.38 4.72 -2.30
C ASN A 31 4.02 3.41 -1.82
N LEU A 32 5.35 3.29 -1.87
CA LEU A 32 6.08 2.12 -1.38
C LEU A 32 6.32 2.15 0.14
N SER A 33 6.07 3.27 0.81
CA SER A 33 6.15 3.35 2.27
C SER A 33 5.06 2.49 2.91
N PRO A 34 5.40 1.48 3.73
CA PRO A 34 4.41 0.63 4.42
C PRO A 34 3.40 1.42 5.23
N LEU A 35 3.83 2.55 5.80
CA LEU A 35 2.97 3.44 6.58
C LEU A 35 1.90 4.12 5.70
N ASN A 36 2.24 4.48 4.47
CA ASN A 36 1.28 5.08 3.55
C ASN A 36 0.31 4.05 2.99
N ILE A 37 0.69 2.77 2.95
CA ILE A 37 -0.23 1.67 2.64
C ILE A 37 -1.27 1.56 3.76
N LEU A 38 -0.84 1.55 5.04
CA LEU A 38 -1.77 1.53 6.17
C LEU A 38 -2.75 2.72 6.16
N LYS A 39 -2.28 3.93 5.79
CA LYS A 39 -3.16 5.12 5.65
C LYS A 39 -4.28 4.94 4.63
N LYS A 40 -4.11 4.09 3.62
CA LYS A 40 -5.15 3.81 2.61
C LYS A 40 -6.26 2.89 3.13
N GLY A 41 -6.17 2.43 4.39
CA GLY A 41 -7.15 1.55 5.00
C GLY A 41 -6.78 0.06 4.97
N TYR A 42 -5.57 -0.27 4.52
CA TYR A 42 -5.02 -1.62 4.69
C TYR A 42 -4.57 -1.85 6.13
N THR A 43 -4.51 -3.12 6.52
CA THR A 43 -4.12 -3.55 7.87
C THR A 43 -3.05 -4.61 7.80
N ILE A 44 -2.29 -4.76 8.88
CA ILE A 44 -1.32 -5.85 9.04
C ILE A 44 -1.83 -6.76 10.16
N CYS A 45 -1.91 -8.05 9.86
CA CYS A 45 -2.22 -9.07 10.85
C CYS A 45 -0.92 -9.70 11.35
N TRP A 46 -0.80 -9.86 12.66
CA TRP A 46 0.33 -10.48 13.35
C TRP A 46 -0.16 -11.71 14.09
N LYS A 47 0.65 -12.77 14.11
CA LYS A 47 0.43 -13.89 15.04
C LYS A 47 0.79 -13.44 16.46
N ALA A 48 0.11 -13.99 17.48
CA ALA A 48 0.45 -13.71 18.88
C ALA A 48 1.97 -13.86 19.12
N GLY A 49 2.62 -12.76 19.53
CA GLY A 49 4.08 -12.65 19.63
C GLY A 49 4.71 -11.62 18.68
N GLY A 50 3.98 -11.10 17.68
CA GLY A 50 4.33 -9.86 16.96
C GLY A 50 5.53 -9.91 16.00
N LEU A 51 6.22 -11.05 15.87
CA LEU A 51 7.48 -11.11 15.13
C LEU A 51 7.33 -11.19 13.61
N LEU A 52 6.22 -11.76 13.11
CA LEU A 52 6.01 -11.96 11.67
C LEU A 52 4.55 -11.65 11.28
N PRO A 53 4.34 -10.87 10.20
CA PRO A 53 3.02 -10.64 9.66
C PRO A 53 2.48 -11.91 9.00
N VAL A 54 1.18 -12.15 9.16
CA VAL A 54 0.44 -13.23 8.50
C VAL A 54 0.11 -12.77 7.08
N VAL A 55 0.64 -13.48 6.08
CA VAL A 55 0.44 -13.14 4.66
C VAL A 55 -0.55 -14.10 3.99
N LYS A 56 -0.68 -15.33 4.51
CA LYS A 56 -1.60 -16.33 3.97
C LYS A 56 -2.53 -16.85 5.04
N ALA A 57 -3.78 -17.13 4.65
CA ALA A 57 -4.77 -17.74 5.55
C ALA A 57 -4.34 -19.12 6.09
N THR A 58 -3.37 -19.78 5.45
CA THR A 58 -2.82 -21.08 5.88
C THR A 58 -1.80 -20.99 7.01
N GLU A 59 -1.38 -19.79 7.40
CA GLU A 59 -0.37 -19.56 8.46
C GLU A 59 -0.99 -19.44 9.87
N VAL A 60 -2.32 -19.46 9.93
CA VAL A 60 -3.12 -19.34 11.15
C VAL A 60 -4.10 -20.50 11.23
N GLU A 61 -4.39 -20.95 12.45
CA GLU A 61 -5.40 -21.98 12.72
C GLU A 61 -6.54 -21.43 13.58
N PRO A 62 -7.75 -22.03 13.52
CA PRO A 62 -8.83 -21.67 14.43
C PRO A 62 -8.39 -21.80 15.89
N GLY A 63 -8.67 -20.77 16.69
CA GLY A 63 -8.22 -20.63 18.08
C GLY A 63 -6.96 -19.78 18.24
N ASP A 64 -6.19 -19.52 17.18
CA ASP A 64 -5.02 -18.63 17.24
C ASP A 64 -5.45 -17.19 17.57
N ASP A 65 -4.68 -16.56 18.47
CA ASP A 65 -4.78 -15.13 18.75
C ASP A 65 -3.96 -14.33 17.73
N LEU A 66 -4.57 -13.28 17.21
CA LEU A 66 -4.00 -12.36 16.23
C LEU A 66 -4.12 -10.92 16.73
N ILE A 67 -3.09 -10.13 16.44
CA ILE A 67 -3.13 -8.69 16.57
C ILE A 67 -3.32 -8.11 15.18
N VAL A 68 -4.31 -7.25 14.99
CA VAL A 68 -4.51 -6.55 13.71
C VAL A 68 -4.20 -5.08 13.94
N SER A 69 -3.12 -4.60 13.33
CA SER A 69 -2.68 -3.21 13.44
C SER A 69 -3.18 -2.40 12.25
N PHE A 70 -3.74 -1.23 12.56
CA PHE A 70 -4.21 -0.25 11.59
C PHE A 70 -3.21 0.91 11.50
N TYR A 71 -3.49 1.88 10.62
CA TYR A 71 -2.75 3.15 10.64
C TYR A 71 -2.81 3.83 12.02
N ARG A 72 -3.91 3.64 12.75
CA ARG A 72 -4.11 4.14 14.11
C ARG A 72 -4.74 3.08 14.98
N GLY A 73 -3.98 2.61 15.96
CA GLY A 73 -4.42 1.60 16.91
C GLY A 73 -4.35 0.19 16.37
N GLU A 74 -4.78 -0.75 17.21
CA GLU A 74 -4.77 -2.17 16.95
C GLU A 74 -5.94 -2.85 17.67
N ILE A 75 -6.30 -4.04 17.21
CA ILE A 75 -7.30 -4.91 17.85
C ILE A 75 -6.71 -6.28 18.09
N ASN A 76 -7.19 -6.93 19.16
CA ASN A 76 -6.91 -8.31 19.46
C ASN A 76 -8.10 -9.17 18.98
N CYS A 77 -7.81 -10.19 18.20
CA CYS A 77 -8.78 -11.05 17.55
C CYS A 77 -8.41 -12.51 17.75
N GLN A 78 -9.41 -13.38 17.80
CA GLN A 78 -9.20 -14.82 17.72
C GLN A 78 -9.73 -15.36 16.39
N VAL A 79 -8.96 -16.24 15.75
CA VAL A 79 -9.38 -16.88 14.50
C VAL A 79 -10.50 -17.87 14.79
N LYS A 80 -11.68 -17.63 14.21
CA LYS A 80 -12.82 -18.57 14.32
C LYS A 80 -12.84 -19.65 13.24
N GLY A 81 -12.20 -19.39 12.10
CA GLY A 81 -12.20 -20.27 10.94
C GLY A 81 -11.36 -19.69 9.81
N ARG A 82 -10.92 -20.55 8.88
CA ARG A 82 -10.15 -20.16 7.69
C ARG A 82 -10.69 -20.85 6.45
N ASP A 83 -10.80 -20.12 5.35
CA ASP A 83 -11.03 -20.68 4.02
C ASP A 83 -9.94 -20.20 3.06
N PRO A 84 -8.94 -21.04 2.72
CA PRO A 84 -7.83 -20.66 1.88
C PRO A 84 -8.19 -20.55 0.39
N ARG A 85 -9.39 -20.96 -0.03
CA ARG A 85 -9.81 -20.97 -1.44
C ARG A 85 -10.48 -19.67 -1.87
N ILE A 86 -11.01 -18.91 -0.92
CA ILE A 86 -11.65 -17.62 -1.19
C ILE A 86 -10.58 -16.59 -1.55
N LYS A 87 -10.66 -16.04 -2.76
CA LYS A 87 -9.80 -14.94 -3.20
C LYS A 87 -10.45 -13.57 -2.93
N ILE A 88 -9.65 -12.54 -2.75
CA ILE A 88 -10.13 -11.18 -2.44
C ILE A 88 -11.02 -10.61 -3.55
N GLU A 89 -10.76 -10.97 -4.80
CA GLU A 89 -11.53 -10.55 -5.98
C GLU A 89 -13.00 -10.95 -5.89
N SER A 90 -13.30 -12.04 -5.17
CA SER A 90 -14.68 -12.50 -4.98
C SER A 90 -15.55 -11.53 -4.17
N ARG A 91 -14.95 -10.58 -3.42
CA ARG A 91 -15.67 -9.59 -2.64
C ARG A 91 -16.18 -8.41 -3.47
N PHE A 92 -15.44 -7.98 -4.49
CA PHE A 92 -15.87 -6.86 -5.34
C PHE A 92 -17.11 -7.19 -6.19
N ILE A 93 -17.31 -8.47 -6.53
CA ILE A 93 -18.48 -8.92 -7.29
C ILE A 93 -19.77 -8.79 -6.46
N LYS A 94 -19.69 -8.86 -5.13
CA LYS A 94 -20.86 -8.76 -4.25
C LYS A 94 -21.32 -7.32 -3.98
N GLU A 95 -20.46 -6.32 -4.17
CA GLU A 95 -20.79 -4.92 -3.90
C GLU A 95 -21.43 -4.18 -5.10
N SER A 96 -21.37 -4.73 -6.32
CA SER A 96 -22.03 -4.14 -7.50
C SER A 96 -23.50 -4.56 -7.71
N LYS A 97 -24.20 -4.97 -6.66
CA LYS A 97 -25.63 -5.33 -6.71
C LYS A 97 -26.48 -4.45 -5.81
#